data_AF-F9PSX2-F1
#
_entry.id   AF-F9PSX2-F1
#
_cell.length_a   1.000
_cell.length_b   1.000
_cell.length_c   1.000
_cell.angle_alpha   90.00
_cell.angle_beta   90.00
_cell.angle_gamma   90.00
#
_symmetry.space_group_name_H-M   'P 1'
#
loop_
_entity.id
_entity.type
_entity.pdbx_description
1 polymer ?
#
loop_
_entity_poly.entity_id
_entity_poly.type
_entity_poly.pdbx_seq_one_letter_code
_entity_poly.pdbx_strand_id
1 'polypeptide(L)'
;MVELNEKRKDLTNEAYSRINSKIRDNKYFDDDIIVVYDDEIHESIAGIVAGRIKDYYYKPTLVFSNAKEDGILKGSGRSIEDYNIISKLRDFSNLFEKLGGHAMAAGFSIKKENLEILRNELNKNSDLILENFIEKVKIDCSLDFKLLNYNIVEELKLLEPYGKANPEPLFGAKNVEIKSISIIGKNKNVIKLVLSQDDLEFSGIIFTNFEKYIKYFNEKFKTNDIISEQNNIKNKFIDILYTPVINEYMNTKSIQLLIKDIR
;
A
#
# COMPACT_ATOMS: atom_id res chain seq x y z
N MET A 1 9.01 -24.40 -9.03
CA MET A 1 9.16 -23.16 -8.22
C MET A 1 8.29 -22.02 -8.75
N VAL A 2 8.15 -21.85 -10.07
CA VAL A 2 7.27 -20.83 -10.69
C VAL A 2 5.78 -21.13 -10.44
N GLU A 3 5.30 -22.35 -10.71
CA GLU A 3 3.90 -22.73 -10.51
C GLU A 3 3.40 -22.58 -9.06
N LEU A 4 4.24 -22.90 -8.07
CA LEU A 4 3.88 -22.77 -6.65
C LEU A 4 3.73 -21.29 -6.24
N ASN A 5 4.51 -20.39 -6.84
CA ASN A 5 4.40 -18.95 -6.62
C ASN A 5 3.16 -18.35 -7.30
N GLU A 6 2.84 -18.80 -8.50
CA GLU A 6 1.62 -18.37 -9.22
C GLU A 6 0.36 -18.83 -8.46
N LYS A 7 0.28 -20.11 -8.09
CA LYS A 7 -0.83 -20.64 -7.30
C LYS A 7 -1.01 -19.91 -5.97
N ARG A 8 0.09 -19.56 -5.28
CA ARG A 8 0.03 -18.75 -4.05
C ARG A 8 -0.52 -17.35 -4.33
N LYS A 9 -0.12 -16.73 -5.44
CA LYS A 9 -0.56 -15.38 -5.82
C LYS A 9 -2.06 -15.35 -6.08
N ASP A 10 -2.58 -16.34 -6.79
CA ASP A 10 -4.01 -16.45 -7.08
C ASP A 10 -4.82 -16.67 -5.80
N LEU A 11 -4.42 -17.63 -4.97
CA LEU A 11 -5.04 -17.87 -3.65
C LEU A 11 -5.01 -16.61 -2.77
N THR A 12 -3.93 -15.83 -2.83
CA THR A 12 -3.82 -14.56 -2.07
C THR A 12 -4.79 -13.51 -2.61
N ASN A 13 -4.97 -13.41 -3.93
CA ASN A 13 -5.89 -12.46 -4.54
C ASN A 13 -7.35 -12.82 -4.22
N GLU A 14 -7.71 -14.09 -4.34
CA GLU A 14 -9.04 -14.59 -3.99
C GLU A 14 -9.37 -14.36 -2.51
N ALA A 15 -8.45 -14.75 -1.62
CA ALA A 15 -8.61 -14.55 -0.18
C ALA A 15 -8.69 -13.06 0.18
N TYR A 16 -7.89 -12.21 -0.46
CA TYR A 16 -7.96 -10.75 -0.29
C TYR A 16 -9.34 -10.21 -0.69
N SER A 17 -9.86 -10.57 -1.87
CA SER A 17 -11.17 -10.11 -2.34
C SER A 17 -12.29 -10.55 -1.39
N ARG A 18 -12.29 -11.82 -0.96
CA ARG A 18 -13.29 -12.35 -0.03
C ARG A 18 -13.25 -11.65 1.33
N ILE A 19 -12.05 -11.46 1.90
CA ILE A 19 -11.87 -10.75 3.17
C ILE A 19 -12.30 -9.28 3.03
N ASN A 20 -11.96 -8.63 1.92
CA ASN A 20 -12.36 -7.24 1.68
C ASN A 20 -13.88 -7.08 1.59
N SER A 21 -14.59 -8.03 0.96
CA SER A 21 -16.05 -8.07 0.99
C SER A 21 -16.58 -8.24 2.41
N LYS A 22 -16.05 -9.20 3.19
CA LYS A 22 -16.45 -9.40 4.60
C LYS A 22 -16.26 -8.13 5.44
N ILE A 23 -15.15 -7.42 5.26
CA ILE A 23 -14.88 -6.15 5.95
C ILE A 23 -15.94 -5.10 5.61
N ARG A 24 -16.32 -4.98 4.33
CA ARG A 24 -17.36 -4.03 3.88
C ARG A 24 -18.74 -4.39 4.39
N ASP A 25 -19.13 -5.66 4.27
CA ASP A 25 -20.46 -6.14 4.62
C ASP A 25 -20.73 -6.01 6.13
N ASN A 26 -19.70 -6.25 6.96
CA ASN A 26 -19.80 -6.13 8.42
C ASN A 26 -19.36 -4.75 8.96
N LYS A 27 -18.98 -3.82 8.08
CA LYS A 27 -18.47 -2.49 8.44
C LYS A 27 -17.24 -2.49 9.35
N TYR A 28 -16.42 -3.53 9.30
CA TYR A 28 -15.14 -3.55 10.02
C TYR A 28 -14.14 -2.50 9.52
N PHE A 29 -14.44 -1.77 8.44
CA PHE A 29 -13.66 -0.62 8.03
C PHE A 29 -13.84 0.59 8.97
N ASP A 30 -14.91 0.64 9.77
CA ASP A 30 -15.14 1.67 10.78
C ASP A 30 -14.33 1.38 12.07
N ASP A 31 -13.96 0.12 12.31
CA ASP A 31 -13.11 -0.31 13.44
C ASP A 31 -11.71 0.30 13.36
N ASP A 32 -11.09 0.63 14.49
CA ASP A 32 -9.70 1.09 14.56
C ASP A 32 -8.72 -0.04 14.20
N ILE A 33 -9.04 -1.26 14.60
CA ILE A 33 -8.27 -2.47 14.35
C ILE A 33 -9.18 -3.46 13.62
N ILE A 34 -8.83 -3.73 12.37
CA ILE A 34 -9.58 -4.65 11.53
C ILE A 34 -9.30 -6.08 12.02
N VAL A 35 -10.33 -6.73 12.56
CA VAL A 35 -10.28 -8.15 12.89
C VAL A 35 -11.15 -8.90 11.88
N VAL A 36 -10.62 -9.94 11.24
CA VAL A 36 -11.43 -10.68 10.26
C VAL A 36 -11.11 -12.16 10.32
N TYR A 37 -12.14 -12.98 10.31
CA TYR A 37 -12.03 -14.43 10.24
C TYR A 37 -12.48 -14.93 8.88
N ASP A 38 -11.67 -15.81 8.32
CA ASP A 38 -11.96 -16.52 7.08
C ASP A 38 -11.66 -18.01 7.27
N ASP A 39 -12.68 -18.83 7.11
CA ASP A 39 -12.62 -20.28 7.25
C ASP A 39 -11.91 -20.98 6.08
N GLU A 40 -11.90 -20.33 4.91
CA GLU A 40 -11.28 -20.82 3.68
C GLU A 40 -9.82 -20.39 3.50
N ILE A 41 -9.34 -19.40 4.26
CA ILE A 41 -7.97 -18.91 4.11
C ILE A 41 -6.98 -19.92 4.68
N HIS A 42 -5.94 -20.23 3.90
CA HIS A 42 -4.85 -21.06 4.39
C HIS A 42 -3.92 -20.25 5.31
N GLU A 43 -3.50 -20.84 6.43
CA GLU A 43 -2.65 -20.18 7.45
C GLU A 43 -1.37 -19.56 6.86
N SER A 44 -0.80 -20.17 5.81
CA SER A 44 0.43 -19.72 5.17
C SER A 44 0.30 -18.42 4.39
N ILE A 45 -0.92 -18.01 4.01
CA ILE A 45 -1.18 -16.76 3.28
C ILE A 45 -1.87 -15.69 4.13
N ALA A 46 -2.38 -16.04 5.32
CA ALA A 46 -3.06 -15.11 6.22
C ALA A 46 -2.23 -13.84 6.51
N GLY A 47 -0.93 -14.01 6.76
CA GLY A 47 -0.03 -12.87 6.99
C GLY A 47 0.21 -11.97 5.77
N ILE A 48 0.12 -12.52 4.55
CA ILE A 48 0.23 -11.74 3.30
C ILE A 48 -1.06 -10.93 3.10
N VAL A 49 -2.21 -11.58 3.29
CA VAL A 49 -3.51 -10.92 3.16
C VAL A 49 -3.69 -9.84 4.22
N ALA A 50 -3.33 -10.11 5.49
CA ALA A 50 -3.34 -9.09 6.55
C ALA A 50 -2.49 -7.86 6.18
N GLY A 51 -1.36 -8.07 5.52
CA GLY A 51 -0.51 -6.98 5.04
C GLY A 51 -1.21 -6.14 3.97
N ARG A 52 -1.81 -6.78 2.98
CA ARG A 52 -2.54 -6.08 1.90
C ARG A 52 -3.76 -5.31 2.41
N ILE A 53 -4.50 -5.88 3.35
CA ILE A 53 -5.64 -5.20 3.98
C ILE A 53 -5.16 -4.01 4.81
N LYS A 54 -4.09 -4.18 5.60
CA LYS A 54 -3.43 -3.07 6.30
C LYS A 54 -2.98 -1.98 5.33
N ASP A 55 -2.38 -2.31 4.18
CA ASP A 55 -1.95 -1.33 3.18
C ASP A 55 -3.14 -0.62 2.50
N TYR A 56 -4.26 -1.33 2.31
CA TYR A 56 -5.45 -0.76 1.67
C TYR A 56 -6.24 0.18 2.59
N TYR A 57 -6.44 -0.20 3.85
CA TYR A 57 -7.20 0.60 4.83
C TYR A 57 -6.32 1.50 5.70
N TYR A 58 -5.00 1.31 5.70
CA TYR A 58 -4.04 1.92 6.62
C TYR A 58 -4.43 1.75 8.11
N LYS A 59 -4.92 0.55 8.46
CA LYS A 59 -5.32 0.18 9.83
C LYS A 59 -4.62 -1.11 10.28
N PRO A 60 -4.23 -1.24 11.57
CA PRO A 60 -3.79 -2.52 12.10
C PRO A 60 -4.82 -3.61 11.78
N THR A 61 -4.33 -4.76 11.30
CA THR A 61 -5.19 -5.81 10.77
C THR A 61 -4.79 -7.16 11.33
N LEU A 62 -5.76 -7.90 11.86
CA LEU A 62 -5.66 -9.29 12.29
C LEU A 62 -6.53 -10.16 11.38
N VAL A 63 -5.90 -11.13 10.69
CA VAL A 63 -6.62 -12.13 9.89
C VAL A 63 -6.52 -13.48 10.59
N PHE A 64 -7.68 -14.10 10.84
CA PHE A 64 -7.82 -15.42 11.45
C PHE A 64 -8.21 -16.47 10.42
N SER A 65 -7.62 -17.65 10.55
CA SER A 65 -7.94 -18.88 9.83
C SER A 65 -8.28 -20.00 10.81
N ASN A 66 -8.90 -21.07 10.30
CA ASN A 66 -8.96 -22.32 11.04
C ASN A 66 -7.55 -22.83 11.37
N ALA A 67 -7.34 -23.34 12.59
CA ALA A 67 -6.17 -24.13 12.91
C ALA A 67 -6.38 -25.60 12.50
N LYS A 68 -5.32 -26.42 12.64
CA LYS A 68 -5.44 -27.89 12.50
C LYS A 68 -6.19 -28.53 13.67
N GLU A 69 -6.19 -27.87 14.82
CA GLU A 69 -6.89 -28.30 16.02
C GLU A 69 -8.29 -27.68 16.04
N ASP A 70 -9.31 -28.50 16.29
CA ASP A 70 -10.70 -28.08 16.25
C ASP A 70 -11.00 -27.08 17.37
N GLY A 71 -11.86 -26.09 17.09
CA GLY A 71 -12.18 -25.01 18.00
C GLY A 71 -11.06 -23.96 18.21
N ILE A 72 -9.88 -24.15 17.59
CA ILE A 72 -8.76 -23.19 17.66
C ILE A 72 -8.65 -22.41 16.34
N LEU A 73 -8.45 -21.10 16.46
CA LEU A 73 -8.12 -20.23 15.34
C LEU A 73 -6.64 -19.86 15.39
N LYS A 74 -6.00 -19.83 14.22
CA LYS A 74 -4.69 -19.23 14.05
C LYS A 74 -4.85 -17.85 13.42
N GLY A 75 -4.06 -16.90 13.88
CA GLY A 75 -4.13 -15.53 13.39
C GLY A 75 -2.77 -14.96 13.04
N SER A 76 -2.79 -14.06 12.07
CA SER A 76 -1.67 -13.24 11.64
C SER A 76 -2.04 -11.76 11.74
N GLY A 77 -1.25 -11.00 12.48
CA GLY A 77 -1.39 -9.55 12.63
C GLY A 77 -0.36 -8.77 11.82
N ARG A 78 -0.77 -7.62 11.28
CA ARG A 78 0.09 -6.60 10.66
C ARG A 78 -0.31 -5.23 11.16
N SER A 79 0.67 -4.35 11.36
CA SER A 79 0.45 -3.02 11.94
C SER A 79 0.87 -1.89 11.03
N ILE A 80 0.52 -0.67 11.44
CA ILE A 80 1.03 0.62 10.96
C ILE A 80 2.16 1.12 11.86
N GLU A 81 2.97 2.08 11.38
CA GLU A 81 4.17 2.55 12.10
C GLU A 81 3.88 3.07 13.51
N ASP A 82 2.75 3.76 13.68
CA ASP A 82 2.35 4.37 14.95
C ASP A 82 1.71 3.38 15.94
N TYR A 83 1.63 2.08 15.61
CA TYR A 83 0.92 1.11 16.45
C TYR A 83 1.72 -0.18 16.70
N ASN A 84 2.15 -0.40 17.94
CA ASN A 84 2.82 -1.63 18.34
C ASN A 84 1.80 -2.76 18.63
N ILE A 85 1.51 -3.56 17.60
CA ILE A 85 0.44 -4.56 17.67
C ILE A 85 0.72 -5.64 18.71
N ILE A 86 1.97 -6.11 18.84
CA ILE A 86 2.30 -7.17 19.80
C ILE A 86 2.21 -6.67 21.24
N SER A 87 2.54 -5.39 21.50
CA SER A 87 2.37 -4.80 22.82
C SER A 87 0.90 -4.77 23.19
N LYS A 88 0.02 -4.31 22.28
CA LYS A 88 -1.41 -4.29 22.57
C LYS A 88 -1.99 -5.68 22.80
N LEU A 89 -1.65 -6.64 21.95
CA LEU A 89 -2.18 -8.01 22.10
C LEU A 89 -1.80 -8.65 23.44
N ARG A 90 -0.68 -8.23 24.06
CA ARG A 90 -0.27 -8.72 25.38
C ARG A 90 -1.17 -8.23 26.52
N ASP A 91 -1.82 -7.08 26.37
CA ASP A 91 -2.81 -6.58 27.33
C ASP A 91 -3.98 -7.56 27.49
N PHE A 92 -4.25 -8.37 26.45
CA PHE A 92 -5.31 -9.38 26.40
C PHE A 92 -4.75 -10.81 26.36
N SER A 93 -3.56 -11.03 26.94
CA SER A 93 -2.84 -12.32 26.90
C SER A 93 -3.68 -13.53 27.35
N ASN A 94 -4.66 -13.32 28.23
CA ASN A 94 -5.60 -14.35 28.69
C ASN A 94 -6.52 -14.92 27.60
N LEU A 95 -6.70 -14.21 26.48
CA LEU A 95 -7.51 -14.68 25.35
C LEU A 95 -6.72 -15.57 24.38
N PHE A 96 -5.39 -15.63 24.52
CA PHE A 96 -4.48 -16.31 23.60
C PHE A 96 -3.95 -17.62 24.16
N GLU A 97 -3.97 -18.65 23.32
CA GLU A 97 -3.27 -19.92 23.56
C GLU A 97 -1.77 -19.76 23.27
N LYS A 98 -1.44 -19.00 22.21
CA LYS A 98 -0.07 -18.64 21.82
C LYS A 98 -0.07 -17.22 21.30
N LEU A 99 0.96 -16.46 21.65
CA LEU A 99 1.15 -15.10 21.18
C LEU A 99 2.64 -14.81 21.01
N GLY A 100 3.04 -14.35 19.83
CA GLY A 100 4.41 -13.96 19.53
C GLY A 100 4.51 -12.98 18.37
N GLY A 101 5.67 -12.35 18.21
CA GLY A 101 5.94 -11.41 17.12
C GLY A 101 6.72 -10.18 17.55
N HIS A 102 6.59 -9.12 16.75
CA HIS A 102 7.28 -7.84 16.89
C HIS A 102 6.29 -6.68 16.66
N ALA A 103 6.76 -5.44 16.80
CA ALA A 103 5.90 -4.25 16.75
C ALA A 103 4.99 -4.18 15.51
N MET A 104 5.48 -4.60 14.34
CA MET A 104 4.75 -4.52 13.06
C MET A 104 4.02 -5.81 12.64
N ALA A 105 4.25 -6.92 13.34
CA ALA A 105 3.73 -8.22 12.94
C ALA A 105 3.58 -9.17 14.13
N ALA A 106 2.44 -9.84 14.23
CA ALA A 106 2.18 -10.83 15.28
C ALA A 106 1.65 -12.13 14.69
N GLY A 107 1.94 -13.25 15.35
CA GLY A 107 1.37 -14.56 15.10
C GLY A 107 0.81 -15.11 16.40
N PHE A 108 -0.42 -15.60 16.35
CA PHE A 108 -1.15 -15.99 17.56
C PHE A 108 -2.19 -17.08 17.30
N SER A 109 -2.69 -17.68 18.37
CA SER A 109 -3.85 -18.57 18.33
C SER A 109 -4.79 -18.32 19.50
N ILE A 110 -6.09 -18.46 19.26
CA ILE A 110 -7.16 -18.25 20.24
C ILE A 110 -8.19 -19.38 20.12
N LYS A 111 -9.01 -19.58 21.15
CA LYS A 111 -10.25 -20.34 20.99
C LYS A 111 -11.24 -19.56 20.14
N LYS A 112 -12.01 -20.24 19.29
CA LYS A 112 -12.99 -19.63 18.38
C LYS A 112 -14.02 -18.77 19.11
N GLU A 113 -14.41 -19.16 20.33
CA GLU A 113 -15.32 -18.40 21.20
C GLU A 113 -14.76 -17.04 21.65
N ASN A 114 -13.44 -16.87 21.68
CA ASN A 114 -12.78 -15.62 22.09
C ASN A 114 -12.68 -14.58 20.96
N LEU A 115 -13.04 -14.93 19.71
CA LEU A 115 -12.82 -14.06 18.56
C LEU A 115 -13.54 -12.72 18.70
N GLU A 116 -14.83 -12.74 19.01
CA GLU A 116 -15.63 -11.52 19.13
C GLU A 116 -15.29 -10.73 20.39
N ILE A 117 -14.93 -11.42 21.49
CA ILE A 117 -14.42 -10.76 22.71
C ILE A 117 -13.15 -9.99 22.38
N LEU A 118 -12.19 -10.61 21.70
CA LEU A 118 -10.94 -9.99 21.31
C LEU A 118 -11.17 -8.79 20.38
N ARG A 119 -12.04 -8.92 19.36
CA ARG A 119 -12.39 -7.82 18.45
C ARG A 119 -12.88 -6.59 19.22
N ASN A 120 -13.83 -6.79 20.12
CA ASN A 120 -14.46 -5.71 20.86
C ASN A 120 -13.47 -5.06 21.83
N GLU A 121 -12.71 -5.86 22.58
CA GLU A 121 -11.74 -5.34 23.54
C GLU A 121 -10.57 -4.61 22.87
N LEU A 122 -10.11 -5.08 21.71
CA LEU A 122 -9.07 -4.38 20.93
C LEU A 122 -9.55 -3.02 20.44
N ASN A 123 -10.74 -2.95 19.85
CA ASN A 123 -11.27 -1.70 19.30
C ASN A 123 -11.66 -0.70 20.39
N LYS A 124 -12.20 -1.17 21.51
CA LYS A 124 -12.53 -0.33 22.66
C LYS A 124 -11.30 0.32 23.30
N ASN A 125 -10.16 -0.38 23.28
CA ASN A 125 -8.93 0.08 23.91
C ASN A 125 -7.83 0.34 22.86
N SER A 126 -8.17 0.75 21.64
CA SER A 126 -7.19 0.84 20.54
C SER A 126 -6.07 1.84 20.81
N ASP A 127 -6.31 2.88 21.61
CA ASP A 127 -5.44 4.03 21.84
C ASP A 127 -5.08 4.80 20.54
N LEU A 128 -5.77 4.53 19.43
CA LEU A 128 -5.55 5.16 18.13
C LEU A 128 -6.42 6.42 17.97
N ILE A 129 -5.84 7.45 17.37
CA ILE A 129 -6.54 8.68 16.99
C ILE A 129 -6.57 8.84 15.47
N LEU A 130 -7.40 9.77 14.97
CA LEU A 130 -7.60 9.97 13.53
C LEU A 130 -6.28 10.19 12.76
N GLU A 131 -5.32 10.88 13.39
CA GLU A 131 -4.00 11.17 12.83
C GLU A 131 -3.15 9.91 12.60
N ASN A 132 -3.37 8.83 13.35
CA ASN A 132 -2.65 7.58 13.16
C ASN A 132 -3.08 6.84 11.90
N PHE A 133 -4.30 7.07 11.41
CA PHE A 133 -4.82 6.46 10.18
C PHE A 133 -4.38 7.21 8.91
N ILE A 134 -3.58 8.26 9.06
CA ILE A 134 -3.02 9.01 7.93
C ILE A 134 -1.64 8.45 7.63
N GLU A 135 -1.49 7.90 6.42
CA GLU A 135 -0.19 7.41 5.95
C GLU A 135 0.84 8.55 5.86
N LYS A 136 1.82 8.50 6.75
CA LYS A 136 2.97 9.41 6.75
C LYS A 136 3.98 8.92 5.72
N VAL A 137 4.29 9.77 4.74
CA VAL A 137 5.38 9.50 3.79
C VAL A 137 6.56 10.41 4.13
N LYS A 138 7.70 9.79 4.44
CA LYS A 138 8.96 10.53 4.63
C LYS A 138 9.57 10.80 3.26
N ILE A 139 9.84 12.07 2.98
CA ILE A 139 10.58 12.50 1.80
C ILE A 139 11.98 12.93 2.23
N ASP A 140 12.99 12.62 1.43
CA ASP A 140 14.36 13.00 1.73
C ASP A 140 14.60 14.48 1.43
N CYS A 141 14.09 14.95 0.30
CA CYS A 141 14.25 16.34 -0.12
C CYS A 141 13.15 16.76 -1.12
N SER A 142 12.87 18.06 -1.20
CA SER A 142 12.15 18.62 -2.35
C SER A 142 13.11 18.74 -3.54
N LEU A 143 12.72 18.20 -4.69
CA LEU A 143 13.53 18.30 -5.91
C LEU A 143 12.66 18.85 -7.03
N ASP A 144 12.93 20.09 -7.43
CA ASP A 144 12.26 20.70 -8.58
C ASP A 144 12.83 20.14 -9.89
N PHE A 145 12.00 20.11 -10.93
CA PHE A 145 12.35 19.62 -12.27
C PHE A 145 13.52 20.38 -12.90
N LYS A 146 13.69 21.67 -12.57
CA LYS A 146 14.83 22.48 -13.01
C LYS A 146 16.19 21.97 -12.54
N LEU A 147 16.22 21.22 -11.44
CA LEU A 147 17.45 20.61 -10.94
C LEU A 147 17.70 19.25 -11.58
N LEU A 148 16.67 18.57 -12.08
CA LEU A 148 16.80 17.24 -12.68
C LEU A 148 17.64 17.27 -13.95
N ASN A 149 18.76 16.55 -13.90
CA ASN A 149 19.63 16.31 -15.04
C ASN A 149 20.32 14.95 -14.88
N TYR A 150 20.95 14.46 -15.95
CA TYR A 150 21.55 13.13 -15.96
C TYR A 150 22.62 12.94 -14.88
N ASN A 151 23.40 13.98 -14.56
CA ASN A 151 24.46 13.86 -13.56
C ASN A 151 23.88 13.61 -12.17
N ILE A 152 22.83 14.34 -11.78
CA ILE A 152 22.14 14.09 -10.50
C ILE A 152 21.61 12.65 -10.45
N VAL A 153 21.00 12.17 -11.53
CA VAL A 153 20.45 10.81 -11.54
C VAL A 153 21.55 9.74 -11.45
N GLU A 154 22.70 9.95 -12.10
CA GLU A 154 23.86 9.04 -11.96
C GLU A 154 24.49 9.12 -10.57
N GLU A 155 24.60 10.31 -9.97
CA GLU A 155 25.09 10.46 -8.60
C GLU A 155 24.19 9.75 -7.59
N LEU A 156 22.87 9.79 -7.78
CA LEU A 156 21.93 9.05 -6.94
C LEU A 156 22.16 7.53 -6.99
N LYS A 157 22.52 6.97 -8.15
CA LYS A 157 22.84 5.53 -8.25
C LYS A 157 24.05 5.12 -7.42
N LEU A 158 24.95 6.06 -7.07
CA LEU A 158 26.09 5.76 -6.19
C LEU A 158 25.65 5.42 -4.76
N LEU A 159 24.39 5.70 -4.38
CA LEU A 159 23.82 5.35 -3.09
C LEU A 159 23.35 3.89 -3.03
N GLU A 160 23.39 3.17 -4.14
CA GLU A 160 23.09 1.74 -4.17
C GLU A 160 24.14 0.91 -3.40
N PRO A 161 23.76 -0.25 -2.82
CA PRO A 161 22.49 -0.94 -2.98
C PRO A 161 21.39 -0.43 -2.03
N TYR A 162 20.18 -0.31 -2.58
CA TYR A 162 19.00 0.00 -1.78
C TYR A 162 18.46 -1.23 -1.04
N GLY A 163 17.82 -0.99 0.10
CA GLY A 163 17.20 -2.02 0.91
C GLY A 163 16.55 -1.44 2.17
N LYS A 164 16.15 -2.32 3.10
CA LYS A 164 15.45 -1.90 4.32
C LYS A 164 16.22 -0.89 5.18
N ALA A 165 17.55 -1.00 5.20
CA ALA A 165 18.43 -0.10 5.96
C ALA A 165 18.94 1.10 5.14
N ASN A 166 18.70 1.11 3.83
CA ASN A 166 19.12 2.15 2.90
C ASN A 166 18.02 2.32 1.84
N PRO A 167 16.88 2.95 2.19
CA PRO A 167 15.76 3.11 1.26
C PRO A 167 16.19 3.92 0.03
N GLU A 168 15.56 3.64 -1.10
CA GLU A 168 15.73 4.44 -2.31
C GLU A 168 15.33 5.90 -2.03
N PRO A 169 16.13 6.90 -2.46
CA PRO A 169 15.80 8.30 -2.27
C PRO A 169 14.42 8.66 -2.83
N LEU A 170 13.61 9.31 -2.02
CA LEU A 170 12.27 9.77 -2.36
C LEU A 170 12.19 11.29 -2.35
N PHE A 171 11.90 11.86 -3.52
CA PHE A 171 11.81 13.30 -3.70
C PHE A 171 10.36 13.75 -3.82
N GLY A 172 10.10 14.98 -3.37
CA GLY A 172 8.82 15.65 -3.55
C GLY A 172 8.91 16.79 -4.56
N ALA A 173 7.95 16.88 -5.47
CA ALA A 173 7.71 18.07 -6.29
C ALA A 173 6.25 18.51 -6.13
N LYS A 174 6.05 19.84 -6.02
CA LYS A 174 4.72 20.44 -5.87
C LYS A 174 4.28 21.16 -7.14
N ASN A 175 2.97 21.30 -7.29
CA ASN A 175 2.36 22.03 -8.39
C ASN A 175 2.87 21.55 -9.76
N VAL A 176 2.92 20.24 -9.95
CA VAL A 176 3.32 19.63 -11.22
C VAL A 176 2.10 19.52 -12.12
N GLU A 177 2.16 20.13 -13.30
CA GLU A 177 1.10 20.07 -14.29
C GLU A 177 1.08 18.71 -14.96
N ILE A 178 -0.12 18.15 -15.16
CA ILE A 178 -0.30 16.96 -15.99
C ILE A 178 -0.59 17.42 -17.42
N LYS A 179 0.25 17.04 -18.37
CA LYS A 179 0.03 17.30 -19.81
C LYS A 179 -0.77 16.18 -20.48
N SER A 180 -0.58 14.94 -20.04
CA SER A 180 -1.38 13.79 -20.50
C SER A 180 -1.31 12.62 -19.52
N ILE A 181 -2.32 11.76 -19.56
CA ILE A 181 -2.37 10.49 -18.83
C ILE A 181 -2.73 9.36 -19.79
N SER A 182 -2.06 8.22 -19.67
CA SER A 182 -2.35 7.05 -20.48
C SER A 182 -2.13 5.78 -19.68
N ILE A 183 -2.72 4.68 -20.14
CA ILE A 183 -2.53 3.36 -19.54
C ILE A 183 -1.70 2.53 -20.50
N ILE A 184 -0.63 1.93 -19.99
CA ILE A 184 0.27 1.08 -20.76
C ILE A 184 0.43 -0.31 -20.09
N GLY A 185 1.10 -1.22 -20.80
CA GLY A 185 1.39 -2.58 -20.35
C GLY A 185 0.34 -3.61 -20.80
N LYS A 186 0.75 -4.88 -20.90
CA LYS A 186 -0.10 -5.98 -21.38
C LYS A 186 -1.38 -6.17 -20.56
N ASN A 187 -1.30 -5.90 -19.27
CA ASN A 187 -2.42 -6.03 -18.33
C ASN A 187 -3.13 -4.68 -18.06
N LYS A 188 -2.77 -3.60 -18.79
CA LYS A 188 -3.32 -2.25 -18.63
C LYS A 188 -3.35 -1.74 -17.18
N ASN A 189 -2.25 -1.94 -16.47
CA ASN A 189 -2.15 -1.66 -15.04
C ASN A 189 -1.03 -0.66 -14.69
N VAL A 190 -0.42 -0.03 -15.70
CA VAL A 190 0.62 0.98 -15.52
C VAL A 190 0.12 2.31 -16.03
N ILE A 191 0.12 3.33 -15.18
CA ILE A 191 -0.24 4.69 -15.57
C ILE A 191 1.02 5.39 -16.04
N LYS A 192 0.98 5.95 -17.24
CA LYS A 192 2.01 6.83 -17.79
C LYS A 192 1.48 8.26 -17.84
N LEU A 193 2.24 9.18 -17.27
CA LEU A 193 1.96 10.61 -17.24
C LEU A 193 3.03 11.36 -18.05
N VAL A 194 2.63 12.44 -18.70
CA VAL A 194 3.57 13.50 -19.09
C VAL A 194 3.36 14.63 -18.12
N LEU A 195 4.43 15.00 -17.41
CA LEU A 195 4.43 15.94 -16.30
C LEU A 195 5.26 17.16 -16.67
N SER A 196 4.78 18.34 -16.28
CA SER A 196 5.46 19.60 -16.54
C SER A 196 5.58 20.46 -15.29
N GLN A 197 6.75 21.07 -15.10
CA GLN A 197 6.99 22.08 -14.07
C GLN A 197 7.98 23.10 -14.65
N ASP A 198 7.65 24.38 -14.62
CA ASP A 198 8.46 25.47 -15.22
C ASP A 198 8.86 25.20 -16.68
N ASP A 199 7.90 24.77 -17.51
CA ASP A 199 8.05 24.40 -18.93
C ASP A 199 8.99 23.21 -19.21
N LEU A 200 9.55 22.57 -18.18
CA LEU A 200 10.30 21.33 -18.31
C LEU A 200 9.36 20.13 -18.25
N GLU A 201 9.49 19.21 -19.20
CA GLU A 201 8.64 18.03 -19.30
C GLU A 201 9.40 16.73 -19.02
N PHE A 202 8.81 15.88 -18.19
CA PHE A 202 9.31 14.54 -17.90
C PHE A 202 8.20 13.49 -18.01
N SER A 203 8.61 12.27 -18.36
CA SER A 203 7.74 11.09 -18.36
C SER A 203 7.64 10.54 -16.95
N GLY A 204 6.42 10.39 -16.43
CA GLY A 204 6.14 9.79 -15.12
C GLY A 204 5.49 8.41 -15.26
N ILE A 205 5.85 7.46 -14.40
CA ILE A 205 5.25 6.12 -14.38
C ILE A 205 4.79 5.75 -12.97
N ILE A 206 3.59 5.20 -12.88
CA ILE A 206 3.03 4.58 -11.67
C ILE A 206 2.78 3.09 -11.96
N PHE A 207 3.44 2.22 -11.22
CA PHE A 207 3.34 0.75 -11.39
C PHE A 207 2.37 0.07 -10.41
N THR A 208 1.96 0.75 -9.34
CA THR A 208 1.19 0.18 -8.23
C THR A 208 -0.14 0.91 -8.05
N ASN A 209 -1.08 0.28 -7.34
CA ASN A 209 -2.34 0.89 -6.91
C ASN A 209 -3.11 1.57 -8.05
N PHE A 210 -3.12 0.96 -9.24
CA PHE A 210 -3.75 1.49 -10.45
C PHE A 210 -5.17 2.04 -10.20
N GLU A 211 -6.05 1.23 -9.61
CA GLU A 211 -7.44 1.61 -9.32
C GLU A 211 -7.54 2.81 -8.36
N LYS A 212 -6.66 2.87 -7.33
CA LYS A 212 -6.59 3.99 -6.38
C LYS A 212 -6.32 5.30 -7.11
N TYR A 213 -5.31 5.31 -8.00
CA TYR A 213 -4.91 6.54 -8.68
C TYR A 213 -5.88 6.96 -9.78
N ILE A 214 -6.47 6.01 -10.53
CA ILE A 214 -7.54 6.35 -11.48
C ILE A 214 -8.74 6.98 -10.75
N LYS A 215 -9.17 6.37 -9.64
CA LYS A 215 -10.24 6.92 -8.81
C LYS A 215 -9.90 8.32 -8.29
N TYR A 216 -8.69 8.49 -7.74
CA TYR A 216 -8.20 9.77 -7.27
C TYR A 216 -8.24 10.86 -8.36
N PHE A 217 -7.77 10.56 -9.58
CA PHE A 217 -7.79 11.54 -10.67
C PHE A 217 -9.22 11.90 -11.09
N ASN A 218 -10.10 10.90 -11.20
CA ASN A 218 -11.51 11.11 -11.50
C ASN A 218 -12.19 12.01 -10.46
N GLU A 219 -11.93 11.77 -9.17
CA GLU A 219 -12.48 12.57 -8.07
C GLU A 219 -11.90 13.99 -8.03
N LYS A 220 -10.57 14.14 -8.08
CA LYS A 220 -9.88 15.44 -8.00
C LYS A 220 -10.21 16.33 -9.19
N PHE A 221 -10.32 15.77 -10.38
CA PHE A 221 -10.57 16.52 -11.62
C PHE A 221 -12.02 16.50 -12.08
N LYS A 222 -12.91 15.82 -11.34
CA LYS A 222 -14.35 15.71 -11.62
C LYS A 222 -14.63 15.15 -13.02
N THR A 223 -13.93 14.07 -13.38
CA THR A 223 -14.11 13.33 -14.63
C THR A 223 -14.74 11.98 -14.36
N ASN A 224 -15.53 11.46 -15.31
CA ASN A 224 -16.05 10.09 -15.19
C ASN A 224 -14.97 9.08 -15.60
N ASP A 225 -14.21 9.42 -16.64
CA ASP A 225 -13.05 8.65 -17.07
C ASP A 225 -11.94 9.58 -17.57
N ILE A 226 -10.95 9.80 -16.70
CA ILE A 226 -9.79 10.64 -16.98
C ILE A 226 -9.00 10.19 -18.21
N ILE A 227 -9.08 8.90 -18.58
CA ILE A 227 -8.32 8.36 -19.71
C ILE A 227 -8.94 8.78 -21.04
N SER A 228 -10.27 8.76 -21.17
CA SER A 228 -10.95 9.24 -22.38
C SER A 228 -11.10 10.76 -22.41
N GLU A 229 -11.19 11.41 -21.26
CA GLU A 229 -11.41 12.85 -21.13
C GLU A 229 -10.10 13.68 -21.06
N GLN A 230 -9.13 13.42 -21.96
CA GLN A 230 -7.81 14.10 -21.93
C GLN A 230 -7.90 15.63 -21.97
N ASN A 231 -8.93 16.20 -22.61
CA ASN A 231 -9.14 17.65 -22.67
C ASN A 231 -9.39 18.28 -21.28
N ASN A 232 -9.88 17.50 -20.31
CA ASN A 232 -10.15 17.95 -18.95
C ASN A 232 -8.89 18.00 -18.06
N ILE A 233 -7.75 17.59 -18.60
CA ILE A 233 -6.45 17.50 -17.89
C ILE A 233 -5.63 18.77 -18.03
N LYS A 234 -5.93 19.62 -19.02
CA LYS A 234 -5.20 20.86 -19.24
C LYS A 234 -5.26 21.77 -18.00
N ASN A 235 -4.12 22.33 -17.60
CA ASN A 235 -3.98 23.18 -16.40
C ASN A 235 -4.40 22.48 -15.10
N LYS A 236 -4.25 21.16 -15.01
CA LYS A 236 -4.46 20.40 -13.77
C LYS A 236 -3.13 20.10 -13.12
N PHE A 237 -3.09 20.28 -11.81
CA PHE A 237 -1.87 20.18 -11.02
C PHE A 237 -2.00 19.13 -9.93
N ILE A 238 -0.89 18.46 -9.64
CA ILE A 238 -0.73 17.49 -8.57
C ILE A 238 0.59 17.72 -7.84
N ASP A 239 0.65 17.24 -6.61
CA ASP A 239 1.92 17.05 -5.91
C ASP A 239 2.33 15.59 -6.08
N ILE A 240 3.61 15.34 -6.32
CA ILE A 240 4.13 13.99 -6.58
C ILE A 240 5.28 13.65 -5.65
N LEU A 241 5.34 12.39 -5.28
CA LEU A 241 6.51 11.76 -4.67
C LEU A 241 7.13 10.80 -5.67
N TYR A 242 8.41 10.99 -5.99
CA TYR A 242 9.05 10.27 -7.09
C TYR A 242 10.54 10.01 -6.86
N THR A 243 11.07 9.04 -7.59
CA THR A 243 12.50 8.81 -7.76
C THR A 243 12.85 8.96 -9.24
N PRO A 244 13.79 9.84 -9.63
CA PRO A 244 14.21 9.96 -11.02
C PRO A 244 15.14 8.80 -11.39
N VAL A 245 14.93 8.23 -12.57
CA VAL A 245 15.75 7.16 -13.14
C VAL A 245 16.11 7.46 -14.58
N ILE A 246 17.20 6.88 -15.07
CA ILE A 246 17.53 6.93 -16.50
C ILE A 246 16.87 5.74 -17.17
N ASN A 247 15.94 6.03 -18.07
CA ASN A 247 15.34 5.04 -18.95
C ASN A 247 16.05 5.07 -20.31
N GLU A 248 16.49 3.90 -20.77
CA GLU A 248 17.13 3.72 -22.07
C GLU A 248 16.28 2.80 -22.94
N TYR A 249 15.77 3.34 -24.05
CA TYR A 249 14.94 2.60 -24.99
C TYR A 249 15.31 2.97 -26.43
N MET A 250 15.53 1.98 -27.28
CA MET A 250 15.97 2.17 -28.68
C MET A 250 17.14 3.17 -28.81
N ASN A 251 18.17 3.01 -27.97
CA ASN A 251 19.35 3.88 -27.88
C ASN A 251 19.07 5.35 -27.52
N THR A 252 17.86 5.66 -27.07
CA THR A 252 17.49 6.98 -26.55
C THR A 252 17.45 6.92 -25.03
N LYS A 253 18.31 7.71 -24.38
CA LYS A 253 18.26 7.95 -22.94
C LYS A 253 17.31 9.09 -22.62
N SER A 254 16.55 8.94 -21.56
CA SER A 254 15.63 9.95 -21.03
C SER A 254 15.56 9.82 -19.52
N ILE A 255 15.34 10.93 -18.83
CA ILE A 255 15.00 10.90 -17.41
C ILE A 255 13.52 10.56 -17.29
N GLN A 256 13.21 9.56 -16.48
CA GLN A 256 11.86 9.11 -16.18
C GLN A 256 11.62 9.19 -14.67
N LEU A 257 10.44 9.63 -14.27
CA LEU A 257 10.06 9.76 -12.87
C LEU A 257 9.27 8.51 -12.45
N LEU A 258 9.82 7.73 -11.53
CA LEU A 258 9.09 6.64 -10.90
C LEU A 258 8.26 7.21 -9.75
N ILE A 259 6.98 7.41 -10.00
CA ILE A 259 6.06 8.02 -9.05
C ILE A 259 5.63 6.96 -8.04
N LYS A 260 5.92 7.21 -6.76
CA LYS A 260 5.53 6.34 -5.64
C LYS A 260 4.18 6.74 -5.09
N ASP A 261 3.89 8.04 -5.04
CA ASP A 261 2.63 8.57 -4.52
C ASP A 261 2.24 9.91 -5.14
N ILE A 262 0.95 10.24 -5.06
CA ILE A 262 0.35 11.48 -5.57
C ILE A 262 -0.52 12.10 -4.47
N ARG A 263 -0.52 13.44 -4.40
CA ARG A 263 -1.29 14.24 -3.44
C ARG A 263 -2.03 15.38 -4.14
#